data_AF-A0A7C6AE32-F1
#
_entry.id   AF-A0A7C6AE32-F1
#
_cell.length_a   1.000
_cell.length_b   1.000
_cell.length_c   1.000
_cell.angle_alpha   90.00
_cell.angle_beta   90.00
_cell.angle_gamma   90.00
#
_symmetry.space_group_name_H-M   'P 1'
#
loop_
_entity.id
_entity.type
_entity.pdbx_description
1 polymer ?
#
loop_
_entity_poly.entity_id
_entity_poly.type
_entity_poly.pdbx_seq_one_letter_code
_entity_poly.pdbx_strand_id
1 'polypeptide(L)'
;MTQKGFVNVILVIVIVMLLSAVGYLALVKKSLPIAQQTSTPTSTLTKILTPTLTTTDWKIYVNKEYNFQLTFTDAWAGYRVYREQWSNVPAVSYIFAVPTKDKTFSDTGVPPGYYKAFILILLDKKAIKPWDENGPHPKYLKSSQTMDFYVSYPQEMPRDLEGKIDAGQVVNSLRLLP
;
A
#
# COMPACT_ATOMS: atom_id res chain seq x y z
N MET A 1 15.83 -69.68 10.49
CA MET A 1 16.71 -68.49 10.39
C MET A 1 17.34 -68.25 11.75
N THR A 2 18.66 -68.20 11.84
CA THR A 2 19.38 -68.06 13.10
C THR A 2 19.20 -66.65 13.66
N GLN A 3 18.70 -66.57 14.89
CA GLN A 3 18.43 -65.31 15.61
C GLN A 3 19.66 -64.37 15.66
N LYS A 4 20.87 -64.94 15.59
CA LYS A 4 22.14 -64.19 15.56
C LYS A 4 22.34 -63.35 14.30
N GLY A 5 21.76 -63.75 13.16
CA GLY A 5 21.85 -62.97 11.91
C GLY A 5 20.95 -61.73 11.91
N PHE A 6 19.80 -61.82 12.57
CA PHE A 6 18.81 -60.74 12.58
C PHE A 6 19.25 -59.54 13.42
N VAL A 7 19.95 -59.80 14.54
CA VAL A 7 20.46 -58.74 15.43
C VAL A 7 21.46 -57.82 14.70
N ASN A 8 22.36 -58.39 13.89
CA ASN A 8 23.33 -57.59 13.14
C ASN A 8 22.65 -56.71 12.07
N VAL A 9 21.57 -57.20 11.45
CA VAL A 9 20.81 -56.42 10.45
C VAL A 9 20.09 -55.24 11.10
N ILE A 10 19.43 -55.44 12.24
CA ILE A 10 18.76 -54.34 12.98
C ILE A 10 19.80 -53.29 13.41
N LEU A 11 20.96 -53.72 13.90
CA LEU A 11 22.01 -52.81 14.38
C LEU A 11 22.49 -51.87 13.26
N VAL A 12 22.68 -52.39 12.04
CA VAL A 12 23.08 -51.58 10.88
C VAL A 12 22.01 -50.54 10.52
N ILE A 13 20.73 -50.92 10.54
CA ILE A 13 19.61 -50.01 10.21
C ILE A 13 19.55 -48.85 11.20
N VAL A 14 19.74 -49.12 12.50
CA VAL A 14 19.73 -48.09 13.55
C VAL A 14 20.89 -47.09 13.38
N ILE A 15 22.09 -47.57 13.02
CA ILE A 15 23.25 -46.71 12.77
C ILE A 15 23.01 -45.80 11.56
N VAL A 16 22.43 -46.33 10.48
CA VAL A 16 22.11 -45.54 9.28
C VAL A 16 21.08 -44.45 9.62
N MET A 17 20.02 -44.76 10.37
CA MET A 17 19.02 -43.76 10.78
C MET A 17 19.63 -42.65 11.66
N LEU A 18 20.52 -43.00 12.60
CA LEU A 18 21.20 -42.03 13.45
C LEU A 18 22.08 -41.08 12.62
N LEU A 19 22.84 -41.59 11.65
CA LEU A 19 23.67 -40.76 10.76
C LEU A 19 22.82 -39.85 9.86
N SER A 20 21.68 -40.34 9.35
CA SER A 20 20.74 -39.52 8.56
C SER A 20 20.13 -38.38 9.38
N ALA A 21 19.75 -38.63 10.64
CA ALA A 21 19.19 -37.60 11.52
C ALA A 21 20.19 -36.50 11.86
N VAL A 22 21.46 -36.87 12.14
CA VAL A 22 22.53 -35.90 12.41
C VAL A 22 22.86 -35.08 11.16
N GLY A 23 22.91 -35.71 9.98
CA GLY A 23 23.10 -35.02 8.69
C GLY A 23 21.98 -34.03 8.38
N TYR A 24 20.72 -34.39 8.65
CA TYR A 24 19.57 -33.49 8.48
C TYR A 24 19.66 -32.27 9.40
N LEU A 25 19.99 -32.46 10.68
CA LEU A 25 20.12 -31.37 11.65
C LEU A 25 21.21 -30.35 11.32
N ALA A 26 22.30 -30.78 10.66
CA ALA A 26 23.35 -29.86 10.20
C ALA A 26 22.90 -28.97 9.02
N LEU A 27 21.95 -29.44 8.20
CA LEU A 27 21.42 -28.70 7.06
C LEU A 27 20.34 -27.68 7.46
N VAL A 28 19.48 -27.98 8.43
CA VAL A 28 18.39 -27.04 8.82
C VAL A 28 18.87 -25.86 9.67
N LYS A 29 20.06 -25.93 10.27
CA LYS A 29 20.62 -24.85 11.11
C LYS A 29 21.42 -23.79 10.34
N LYS A 30 21.43 -23.84 9.01
CA LYS A 30 22.21 -22.93 8.16
C LYS A 30 21.36 -22.14 7.17
N SER A 31 20.18 -21.70 7.58
CA SER A 31 19.58 -20.50 6.97
C SER A 31 20.36 -19.29 7.50
N LEU A 32 21.36 -18.86 6.74
CA LEU A 32 21.93 -17.52 6.88
C LEU A 32 20.75 -16.53 6.89
N PRO A 33 20.76 -15.51 7.78
CA PRO A 33 19.82 -14.42 7.63
C PRO A 33 20.13 -13.79 6.27
N ILE A 34 19.30 -14.11 5.27
CA ILE A 34 19.21 -13.29 4.07
C ILE A 34 18.74 -11.97 4.64
N ALA A 35 19.67 -11.02 4.77
CA ALA A 35 19.33 -9.63 4.87
C ALA A 35 18.59 -9.33 3.57
N GLN A 36 17.28 -9.58 3.59
CA GLN A 36 16.38 -9.12 2.57
C GLN A 36 16.49 -7.61 2.68
N GLN A 37 17.30 -7.05 1.79
CA GLN A 37 17.48 -5.63 1.67
C GLN A 37 16.17 -5.13 1.07
N THR A 38 15.14 -5.06 1.91
CA THR A 38 13.91 -4.35 1.63
C THR A 38 14.34 -2.90 1.57
N SER A 39 14.70 -2.44 0.37
CA SER A 39 14.76 -1.02 0.07
C SER A 39 13.35 -0.50 0.20
N THR A 40 12.94 -0.22 1.44
CA THR A 40 11.71 0.54 1.69
C THR A 40 11.90 1.84 0.93
N PRO A 41 11.09 2.13 -0.10
CA PRO A 41 11.24 3.37 -0.83
C PRO A 41 11.06 4.50 0.17
N THR A 42 12.14 5.25 0.43
CA THR A 42 12.07 6.45 1.26
C THR A 42 11.27 7.48 0.47
N SER A 43 9.98 7.56 0.77
CA SER A 43 9.16 8.66 0.32
C SER A 43 9.49 9.87 1.18
N THR A 44 10.07 10.89 0.55
CA THR A 44 10.27 12.19 1.21
C THR A 44 8.94 12.92 1.15
N LEU A 45 8.26 13.04 2.30
CA LEU A 45 7.04 13.84 2.42
C LEU A 45 7.35 15.30 2.10
N THR A 46 7.20 15.65 0.83
CA THR A 46 7.57 16.97 0.33
C THR A 46 6.31 17.80 0.22
N LYS A 47 6.13 18.69 1.20
CA LYS A 47 5.16 19.78 1.24
C LYS A 47 3.71 19.36 1.52
N ILE A 48 3.23 19.76 2.70
CA ILE A 48 1.79 19.91 2.94
C ILE A 48 1.32 20.98 1.96
N LEU A 49 0.67 20.56 0.87
CA LEU A 49 -0.18 21.47 0.13
C LEU A 49 -1.40 21.68 1.02
N THR A 50 -1.41 22.76 1.81
CA THR A 50 -2.69 23.31 2.26
C THR A 50 -3.48 23.50 0.97
N PRO A 51 -4.58 22.77 0.75
CA PRO A 51 -5.35 22.97 -0.47
C PRO A 51 -5.70 24.44 -0.48
N THR A 52 -5.25 25.17 -1.51
CA THR A 52 -5.82 26.47 -1.81
C THR A 52 -7.24 26.18 -2.26
N LEU A 53 -8.14 25.94 -1.31
CA LEU A 53 -9.58 25.91 -1.48
C LEU A 53 -9.96 27.33 -1.90
N THR A 54 -9.75 27.64 -3.18
CA THR A 54 -10.14 28.92 -3.78
C THR A 54 -11.63 28.95 -4.08
N THR A 55 -12.34 27.85 -3.86
CA THR A 55 -13.76 27.72 -4.12
C THR A 55 -14.54 27.83 -2.82
N THR A 56 -15.47 28.78 -2.80
CA THR A 56 -16.58 28.89 -1.84
C THR A 56 -17.39 27.59 -1.72
N ASP A 57 -17.20 26.67 -2.68
CA ASP A 57 -17.72 25.30 -2.69
C ASP A 57 -16.61 24.29 -2.39
N TRP A 58 -16.55 23.86 -1.13
CA TRP A 58 -15.61 22.84 -0.65
C TRP A 58 -15.90 21.45 -1.25
N LYS A 59 -17.10 21.25 -1.82
CA LYS A 59 -17.51 19.97 -2.43
C LYS A 59 -16.82 19.71 -3.76
N ILE A 60 -16.08 20.67 -4.31
CA ILE A 60 -15.34 20.48 -5.56
C ILE A 60 -13.86 20.69 -5.27
N TYR A 61 -13.08 19.62 -5.41
CA TYR A 61 -11.63 19.72 -5.44
C TYR A 61 -11.18 19.86 -6.90
N VAL A 62 -10.40 20.89 -7.17
CA VAL A 62 -9.81 21.13 -8.49
C VAL A 62 -8.29 21.09 -8.38
N ASN A 63 -7.68 20.20 -9.13
CA ASN A 63 -6.24 20.14 -9.30
C ASN A 63 -5.87 20.72 -10.67
N LYS A 64 -5.35 21.95 -10.67
CA LYS A 64 -4.91 22.66 -11.88
C LYS A 64 -3.55 22.18 -12.41
N GLU A 65 -2.74 21.54 -11.56
CA GLU A 65 -1.43 21.02 -11.97
C GLU A 65 -1.60 19.83 -12.92
N TYR A 66 -2.61 18.99 -12.68
CA TYR A 66 -2.86 17.76 -13.42
C TYR A 66 -4.25 17.72 -14.09
N ASN A 67 -4.90 18.88 -14.21
CA ASN A 67 -6.17 19.06 -14.91
C ASN A 67 -7.24 18.01 -14.55
N PHE A 68 -7.50 17.83 -13.27
CA PHE A 68 -8.59 16.97 -12.81
C PHE A 68 -9.43 17.62 -11.73
N GLN A 69 -10.64 17.11 -11.56
CA GLN A 69 -11.53 17.49 -10.47
C GLN A 69 -12.21 16.27 -9.85
N LEU A 70 -12.58 16.42 -8.58
CA LEU A 70 -13.38 15.48 -7.79
C LEU A 70 -14.55 16.22 -7.14
N THR A 71 -15.68 15.53 -7.00
CA THR A 71 -16.88 16.02 -6.32
C THR A 71 -17.12 15.22 -5.04
N PHE A 72 -17.40 15.92 -3.96
CA PHE A 72 -17.60 15.39 -2.62
C PHE A 72 -19.03 15.59 -2.16
N THR A 73 -19.47 14.73 -1.25
CA THR A 73 -20.77 14.85 -0.57
C THR A 73 -20.61 15.51 0.79
N ASP A 74 -21.73 15.83 1.45
CA ASP A 74 -21.73 16.43 2.80
C ASP A 74 -20.97 15.59 3.84
N ALA A 75 -20.90 14.28 3.64
CA ALA A 75 -20.18 13.37 4.53
C ALA A 75 -18.66 13.65 4.57
N TRP A 76 -18.11 14.30 3.55
CA TRP A 76 -16.68 14.62 3.45
C TRP A 76 -16.31 15.97 4.07
N ALA A 77 -17.23 16.63 4.78
CA ALA A 77 -16.96 17.93 5.38
C ALA A 77 -15.67 17.92 6.23
N GLY A 78 -14.78 18.89 5.97
CA GLY A 78 -13.49 19.00 6.67
C GLY A 78 -12.39 18.06 6.17
N TYR A 79 -12.57 17.40 5.02
CA TYR A 79 -11.50 16.62 4.40
C TYR A 79 -10.24 17.46 4.13
N ARG A 80 -9.11 16.78 4.06
CA ARG A 80 -7.81 17.35 3.70
C ARG A 80 -7.19 16.54 2.58
N VAL A 81 -6.37 17.21 1.77
CA VAL A 81 -5.61 16.57 0.70
C VAL A 81 -4.13 16.76 0.98
N TYR A 82 -3.37 15.66 0.96
CA TYR A 82 -1.92 15.68 1.13
C TYR A 82 -1.28 15.22 -0.17
N ARG A 83 -0.19 15.88 -0.58
CA ARG A 83 0.59 15.50 -1.77
C ARG A 83 1.84 14.77 -1.34
N GLU A 84 2.17 13.71 -2.05
CA GLU A 84 3.38 12.93 -1.85
C GLU A 84 4.05 12.70 -3.19
N GLN A 85 5.34 13.05 -3.29
CA GLN A 85 6.14 12.83 -4.49
C GLN A 85 7.05 11.64 -4.25
N TRP A 86 7.02 10.68 -5.16
CA TRP A 86 7.89 9.51 -5.04
C TRP A 86 9.25 9.83 -5.64
N SER A 87 10.33 9.50 -4.93
CA SER A 87 11.70 9.83 -5.30
C SER A 87 12.24 8.98 -6.46
N ASN A 88 11.79 7.72 -6.54
CA ASN A 88 12.33 6.72 -7.46
C ASN A 88 11.39 6.38 -8.63
N VAL A 89 10.19 6.96 -8.64
CA VAL A 89 9.17 6.77 -9.67
C VAL A 89 8.63 8.16 -9.98
N PRO A 90 8.48 8.55 -11.27
CA PRO A 90 7.80 9.80 -11.64
C PRO A 90 6.29 9.64 -11.44
N ALA A 91 5.92 9.42 -10.19
CA ALA A 91 4.56 9.29 -9.69
C ALA A 91 4.34 10.34 -8.60
N VAL A 92 3.15 10.89 -8.58
CA VAL A 92 2.65 11.73 -7.49
C VAL A 92 1.41 11.10 -6.92
N SER A 93 1.27 11.15 -5.60
CA SER A 93 0.09 10.66 -4.89
C SER A 93 -0.63 11.83 -4.21
N TYR A 94 -1.95 11.81 -4.28
CA TYR A 94 -2.85 12.69 -3.54
C TYR A 94 -3.64 11.85 -2.54
N ILE A 95 -3.39 12.08 -1.26
CA ILE A 95 -3.99 11.38 -0.14
C ILE A 95 -5.20 12.20 0.33
N PHE A 96 -6.40 11.65 0.21
CA PHE A 96 -7.63 12.30 0.66
C PHE A 96 -8.00 11.74 2.03
N ALA A 97 -7.96 12.60 3.04
CA ALA A 97 -8.21 12.20 4.42
C ALA A 97 -9.41 12.93 5.01
N VAL A 98 -10.17 12.25 5.85
CA VAL A 98 -11.35 12.79 6.54
C VAL A 98 -11.10 12.80 8.05
N PRO A 99 -11.65 13.78 8.79
CA PRO A 99 -11.51 13.80 10.23
C PRO A 99 -12.31 12.66 10.87
N THR A 100 -11.73 12.01 11.88
CA THR A 100 -12.44 11.04 12.74
C THR A 100 -12.69 11.64 14.13
N LYS A 101 -13.67 11.08 14.84
CA LYS A 101 -13.91 11.34 16.26
C LYS A 101 -12.76 10.86 17.14
N ASP A 102 -12.07 9.78 16.75
CA ASP A 102 -10.89 9.29 17.47
C ASP A 102 -9.67 10.18 17.15
N LYS A 103 -9.35 11.09 18.08
CA LYS A 103 -8.21 12.01 17.93
C LYS A 103 -6.85 11.34 18.04
N THR A 104 -6.82 10.09 18.50
CA THR A 104 -5.60 9.28 18.62
C THR A 104 -5.39 8.38 17.41
N PHE A 105 -6.41 8.23 16.54
CA PHE A 105 -6.27 7.48 15.29
C PHE A 105 -5.11 8.04 14.46
N SER A 106 -4.22 7.15 14.05
CA SER A 106 -3.02 7.51 13.29
C SER A 106 -2.91 6.60 12.08
N ASP A 107 -2.69 7.21 10.92
CA ASP A 107 -2.42 6.53 9.67
C ASP A 107 -1.22 7.21 9.00
N THR A 108 -0.36 6.41 8.38
CA THR A 108 0.88 6.89 7.77
C THR A 108 0.61 7.98 6.73
N GLY A 109 1.33 9.09 6.80
CA GLY A 109 1.22 10.18 5.83
C GLY A 109 0.05 11.14 6.09
N VAL A 110 -0.70 10.98 7.20
CA VAL A 110 -1.67 11.97 7.67
C VAL A 110 -1.49 12.25 9.18
N PRO A 111 -1.82 13.45 9.68
CA PRO A 111 -1.75 13.76 11.12
C PRO A 111 -2.74 12.93 11.95
N PRO A 112 -2.49 12.76 13.27
CA PRO A 112 -3.46 12.13 14.17
C PRO A 112 -4.85 12.79 14.10
N GLY A 113 -5.89 11.96 14.23
CA GLY A 113 -7.29 12.38 14.13
C GLY A 113 -7.82 12.48 12.70
N TYR A 114 -7.06 12.04 11.70
CA TYR A 114 -7.48 11.90 10.32
C TYR A 114 -7.36 10.46 9.85
N TYR A 115 -8.37 10.00 9.13
CA TYR A 115 -8.36 8.75 8.40
C TYR A 115 -8.10 9.01 6.93
N LYS A 116 -7.09 8.34 6.38
CA LYS A 116 -6.88 8.30 4.93
C LYS A 116 -8.06 7.56 4.31
N ALA A 117 -8.89 8.22 3.50
CA ALA A 117 -10.03 7.55 2.89
C ALA A 117 -9.65 6.85 1.57
N PHE A 118 -8.82 7.50 0.75
CA PHE A 118 -8.21 6.90 -0.44
C PHE A 118 -6.95 7.66 -0.87
N ILE A 119 -6.16 7.04 -1.74
CA ILE A 119 -5.00 7.63 -2.40
C ILE A 119 -5.26 7.64 -3.90
N LEU A 120 -5.18 8.81 -4.53
CA LEU A 120 -5.17 8.96 -5.98
C LEU A 120 -3.72 9.06 -6.47
N ILE A 121 -3.28 8.06 -7.22
CA ILE A 121 -1.91 7.95 -7.73
C ILE A 121 -1.91 8.36 -9.20
N LEU A 122 -1.05 9.31 -9.57
CA LEU A 122 -0.85 9.76 -10.94
C LEU A 122 0.54 9.28 -11.37
N LEU A 123 0.59 8.46 -12.41
CA LEU A 123 1.82 7.92 -12.96
C LEU A 123 2.06 8.54 -14.35
N ASP A 124 3.24 9.10 -14.59
CA ASP A 124 3.61 9.56 -15.92
C ASP A 124 3.64 8.37 -16.89
N LYS A 125 2.98 8.48 -18.05
CA LYS A 125 2.95 7.41 -19.05
C LYS A 125 4.33 7.05 -19.60
N LYS A 126 5.30 7.95 -19.54
CA LYS A 126 6.68 7.68 -19.96
C LYS A 126 7.46 6.91 -18.92
N ALA A 127 6.91 6.77 -17.71
CA ALA A 127 7.57 6.17 -16.57
C ALA A 127 7.62 4.66 -16.54
N ILE A 128 6.97 3.98 -17.51
CA ILE A 128 6.61 2.56 -17.39
C ILE A 128 7.84 1.72 -17.04
N LYS A 129 7.98 1.43 -15.76
CA LYS A 129 8.38 0.12 -15.29
C LYS A 129 7.09 -0.61 -14.92
N PRO A 130 6.92 -1.88 -15.31
CA PRO A 130 5.82 -2.67 -14.78
C PRO A 130 5.86 -2.57 -13.25
N TRP A 131 4.69 -2.37 -12.63
CA TRP A 131 4.57 -2.56 -11.19
C TRP A 131 5.24 -3.88 -10.84
N ASP A 132 6.06 -3.90 -9.79
CA ASP A 132 6.59 -5.16 -9.27
C ASP A 132 5.41 -6.11 -9.08
N GLU A 133 5.53 -7.35 -9.55
CA GLU A 133 4.48 -8.37 -9.41
C GLU A 133 4.06 -8.54 -7.94
N ASN A 134 5.00 -8.28 -7.01
CA ASN A 134 4.80 -8.33 -5.57
C ASN A 134 4.43 -6.98 -4.94
N GLY A 135 4.36 -5.92 -5.74
CA GLY A 135 4.03 -4.57 -5.31
C GLY A 135 2.52 -4.36 -5.08
N PRO A 136 2.13 -3.20 -4.54
CA PRO A 136 0.73 -2.84 -4.49
C PRO A 136 0.16 -2.73 -5.90
N HIS A 137 -1.04 -3.28 -6.10
CA HIS A 137 -1.78 -3.27 -7.36
C HIS A 137 -2.95 -2.27 -7.26
N PRO A 138 -2.70 -0.95 -7.39
CA PRO A 138 -3.77 0.03 -7.30
C PRO A 138 -4.72 -0.15 -8.49
N LYS A 139 -6.00 0.14 -8.27
CA LYS A 139 -7.03 0.00 -9.30
C LYS A 139 -6.89 1.13 -10.32
N TYR A 140 -6.70 0.79 -11.59
CA TYR A 140 -6.74 1.76 -12.68
C TYR A 140 -8.12 2.43 -12.76
N LEU A 141 -8.12 3.75 -12.97
CA LEU A 141 -9.33 4.57 -13.08
C LEU A 141 -9.53 5.12 -14.49
N LYS A 142 -8.57 5.94 -14.92
CA LYS A 142 -8.67 6.75 -16.13
C LYS A 142 -7.27 7.16 -16.58
N SER A 143 -7.17 7.69 -17.80
CA SER A 143 -5.94 8.13 -18.41
C SER A 143 -6.13 9.50 -19.07
N SER A 144 -5.11 10.35 -18.99
CA SER A 144 -4.98 11.60 -19.74
C SER A 144 -3.94 11.44 -20.86
N GLN A 145 -3.53 12.54 -21.50
CA GLN A 145 -2.45 12.49 -22.49
C GLN A 145 -1.09 12.12 -21.88
N THR A 146 -0.83 12.53 -20.64
CA THR A 146 0.48 12.40 -19.98
C THR A 146 0.49 11.49 -18.77
N MET A 147 -0.68 11.22 -18.17
CA MET A 147 -0.77 10.53 -16.88
C MET A 147 -1.79 9.40 -16.92
N ASP A 148 -1.51 8.33 -16.19
CA ASP A 148 -2.48 7.32 -15.80
C ASP A 148 -2.87 7.50 -14.33
N PHE A 149 -4.16 7.38 -14.03
CA PHE A 149 -4.75 7.57 -12.72
C PHE A 149 -5.12 6.23 -12.12
N TYR A 150 -4.63 5.98 -10.90
CA TYR A 150 -4.94 4.79 -10.13
C TYR A 150 -5.46 5.18 -8.75
N VAL A 151 -6.21 4.28 -8.12
CA VAL A 151 -6.66 4.45 -6.73
C VAL A 151 -6.23 3.30 -5.86
N SER A 152 -5.83 3.64 -4.64
CA SER A 152 -5.65 2.69 -3.55
C SER A 152 -6.57 3.05 -2.39
N TYR A 153 -7.13 2.04 -1.74
CA TYR A 153 -7.97 2.18 -0.56
C TYR A 153 -7.22 1.58 0.65
N PRO A 154 -7.30 2.22 1.82
CA PRO A 154 -6.76 1.64 3.05
C PRO A 154 -7.62 0.47 3.52
N GLN A 155 -7.04 -0.36 4.40
CA GLN A 155 -7.65 -1.61 4.83
C GLN A 155 -8.58 -1.46 6.04
N GLU A 156 -8.31 -0.51 6.94
CA GLU A 156 -9.05 -0.39 8.21
C GLU A 156 -9.67 1.00 8.37
N MET A 157 -10.99 1.07 8.28
CA MET A 157 -11.77 2.30 8.48
C MET A 157 -12.14 2.47 9.97
N PRO A 158 -12.01 3.67 10.55
CA PRO A 158 -12.55 3.95 11.87
C PRO A 158 -14.06 3.71 11.92
N ARG A 159 -14.54 3.08 13.01
CA ARG A 159 -15.96 2.74 13.18
C ARG A 159 -16.89 3.93 13.06
N ASP A 160 -16.44 5.13 13.43
CA ASP A 160 -17.26 6.33 13.34
C ASP A 160 -17.49 6.83 11.91
N LEU A 161 -16.72 6.33 10.95
CA LEU A 161 -16.79 6.63 9.52
C LEU A 161 -17.44 5.52 8.69
N GLU A 162 -17.56 4.30 9.25
CA GLU A 162 -18.22 3.17 8.62
C GLU A 162 -19.64 3.53 8.14
N GLY A 163 -19.91 3.26 6.86
CA GLY A 163 -21.19 3.56 6.22
C GLY A 163 -21.49 5.05 5.99
N LYS A 164 -20.60 5.97 6.40
CA LYS A 164 -20.79 7.42 6.18
C LYS A 164 -19.99 7.94 5.00
N ILE A 165 -18.78 7.39 4.81
CA ILE A 165 -17.88 7.80 3.75
C ILE A 165 -17.89 6.73 2.65
N ASP A 166 -18.31 7.12 1.45
CA ASP A 166 -18.15 6.30 0.25
C ASP A 166 -17.02 6.88 -0.61
N ALA A 167 -15.82 6.30 -0.48
CA ALA A 167 -14.67 6.67 -1.30
C ALA A 167 -14.88 6.30 -2.77
N GLY A 168 -15.61 5.21 -3.06
CA GLY A 168 -15.94 4.81 -4.42
C GLY A 168 -16.78 5.85 -5.14
N GLN A 169 -17.76 6.45 -4.46
CA GLN A 169 -18.58 7.53 -5.00
C GLN A 169 -17.73 8.74 -5.44
N VAL A 170 -16.81 9.21 -4.57
CA VAL A 170 -15.92 10.33 -4.89
C VAL A 170 -15.00 9.98 -6.05
N VAL A 171 -14.41 8.80 -6.02
CA VAL A 171 -13.50 8.32 -7.08
C VAL A 171 -14.22 8.24 -8.43
N ASN A 172 -15.47 7.78 -8.45
CA ASN A 172 -16.30 7.74 -9.67
C ASN A 172 -16.66 9.13 -10.20
N SER A 173 -16.56 10.18 -9.38
CA SER A 173 -16.76 11.57 -9.81
C SER A 173 -15.54 12.18 -10.52
N LEU A 174 -14.42 11.44 -10.61
CA LEU A 174 -13.19 11.92 -11.25
C LEU A 174 -13.43 12.34 -12.71
N ARG A 175 -13.23 13.62 -12.97
CA ARG A 175 -13.30 14.23 -14.31
C ARG A 175 -11.98 14.86 -14.66
N LEU A 176 -11.54 14.64 -15.89
CA LEU A 176 -10.43 15.38 -16.47
C LEU A 176 -10.97 16.70 -17.00
N LEU A 177 -10.23 17.76 -16.77
CA LEU A 177 -10.51 19.08 -17.29
C LEU A 177 -9.98 19.16 -18.73
N PRO A 178 -10.64 19.95 -19.60
CA PRO A 178 -10.19 20.17 -20.97
C PRO A 178 -8.81 20.82 -21.05
#